data_AF-A0A6V8K6L7-F1
#
_entry.id   AF-A0A6V8K6L7-F1
#
_cell.length_a   1.000
_cell.length_b   1.000
_cell.length_c   1.000
_cell.angle_alpha   90.00
_cell.angle_beta   90.00
_cell.angle_gamma   90.00
#
_symmetry.space_group_name_H-M   'P 1'
#
loop_
_entity.id
_entity.type
_entity.pdbx_description
1 polymer ?
#
loop_
_entity_poly.entity_id
_entity_poly.type
_entity_poly.pdbx_seq_one_letter_code
_entity_poly.pdbx_strand_id
1 'polypeptide(L)'
;MADQSNGVGLSNGVGLAEAISALRDDLLRARAAGAGAEIQLPIESMTVELTVTATRSADGRAGFKVPLVPVELGGGGSRQRANEQKVTVVFGGPVDRSGLPVKVAGMDDELKD
;
A
#
# COMPACT_ATOMS: atom_id res chain seq x y z
N MET A 1 21.11 -5.37 41.93
CA MET A 1 21.08 -6.10 40.65
C MET A 1 20.32 -5.20 39.69
N ALA A 2 21.05 -4.46 38.85
CA ALA A 2 20.49 -3.37 38.06
C ALA A 2 19.72 -3.94 36.86
N ASP A 3 18.46 -3.51 36.74
CA ASP A 3 17.58 -3.69 35.59
C ASP A 3 18.21 -3.05 34.36
N GLN A 4 18.76 -3.87 33.46
CA GLN A 4 19.23 -3.43 32.15
C GLN A 4 18.02 -3.29 31.22
N SER A 5 17.33 -2.17 31.37
CA SER A 5 16.44 -1.61 30.36
C SER A 5 17.27 -1.34 29.10
N ASN A 6 17.28 -2.33 28.20
CA ASN A 6 17.92 -2.21 26.90
C ASN A 6 17.13 -1.18 26.09
N GLY A 7 17.66 0.06 26.04
CA GLY A 7 17.04 1.19 25.37
C GLY A 7 16.83 0.93 23.88
N VAL A 8 15.58 0.65 23.49
CA VAL A 8 15.12 0.65 22.10
C VAL A 8 15.01 2.11 21.66
N GLY A 9 16.14 2.72 21.32
CA GLY A 9 16.22 4.06 20.75
C GLY A 9 15.79 4.09 19.29
N LEU A 10 14.53 4.45 19.04
CA LEU A 10 14.04 5.30 17.94
C LEU A 10 14.46 4.95 16.49
N SER A 11 14.02 3.80 15.96
CA SER A 11 13.80 3.69 14.51
C SER A 11 12.64 2.75 14.18
N ASN A 12 11.42 3.23 14.43
CA ASN A 12 10.15 2.53 14.17
C ASN A 12 9.85 2.38 12.67
N GLY A 13 10.78 1.86 11.86
CA GLY A 13 10.63 1.74 10.42
C GLY A 13 11.44 0.60 9.83
N VAL A 14 10.96 0.06 8.71
CA VAL A 14 11.60 -1.02 7.94
C VAL A 14 12.59 -0.45 6.93
N GLY A 15 13.57 -1.26 6.53
CA GLY A 15 14.49 -0.86 5.45
C GLY A 15 13.73 -0.68 4.13
N LEU A 16 14.19 0.24 3.26
CA LEU A 16 13.50 0.49 1.98
C LEU A 16 13.36 -0.76 1.10
N ALA A 17 14.40 -1.59 1.03
CA ALA A 17 14.35 -2.83 0.23
C ALA A 17 13.31 -3.81 0.76
N GLU A 18 13.21 -3.94 2.08
CA GLU A 18 12.21 -4.77 2.76
C GLU A 18 10.79 -4.23 2.51
N ALA A 19 10.59 -2.92 2.64
CA ALA A 19 9.31 -2.27 2.37
C ALA A 19 8.83 -2.50 0.92
N ILE A 20 9.73 -2.35 -0.06
CA ILE A 20 9.42 -2.59 -1.47
C ILE A 20 9.11 -4.08 -1.71
N SER A 21 9.82 -5.00 -1.05
CA SER A 21 9.54 -6.43 -1.17
C SER A 21 8.15 -6.77 -0.63
N ALA A 22 7.83 -6.30 0.58
CA ALA A 22 6.53 -6.53 1.20
C ALA A 22 5.39 -5.96 0.35
N LEU A 23 5.55 -4.73 -0.17
CA LEU A 23 4.57 -4.13 -1.08
C LEU A 23 4.39 -4.97 -2.35
N ARG A 24 5.48 -5.44 -2.96
CA ARG A 24 5.41 -6.29 -4.15
C ARG A 24 4.65 -7.59 -3.87
N ASP A 25 4.92 -8.23 -2.75
CA ASP A 25 4.29 -9.49 -2.37
C ASP A 25 2.79 -9.32 -2.14
N ASP A 26 2.38 -8.25 -1.46
CA ASP A 26 0.97 -7.93 -1.24
C ASP A 26 0.24 -7.61 -2.55
N LEU A 27 0.89 -6.88 -3.47
CA LEU A 27 0.33 -6.60 -4.80
C LEU A 27 0.15 -7.88 -5.63
N LEU A 28 1.13 -8.79 -5.60
CA LEU A 28 1.02 -10.09 -6.27
C LEU A 28 -0.12 -10.93 -5.68
N ARG A 29 -0.28 -10.92 -4.35
CA ARG A 29 -1.37 -11.60 -3.65
C ARG A 29 -2.73 -11.00 -4.01
N ALA A 30 -2.85 -9.67 -4.02
CA ALA A 30 -4.07 -8.97 -4.40
C ALA A 30 -4.47 -9.29 -5.85
N ARG A 31 -3.51 -9.29 -6.79
CA ARG A 31 -3.74 -9.71 -8.18
C ARG A 31 -4.24 -11.15 -8.25
N ALA A 32 -3.59 -12.08 -7.54
CA ALA A 32 -3.97 -13.48 -7.54
C ALA A 32 -5.38 -13.70 -6.97
N ALA A 33 -5.74 -12.99 -5.90
CA ALA A 33 -7.08 -13.04 -5.32
C ALA A 33 -8.16 -12.55 -6.29
N GLY A 34 -7.87 -11.51 -7.09
CA GLY A 34 -8.80 -10.99 -8.09
C GLY A 34 -8.95 -11.85 -9.36
N ALA A 35 -7.94 -12.65 -9.71
CA ALA A 35 -7.91 -13.41 -10.96
C ALA A 35 -8.99 -14.51 -11.09
N GLY A 36 -9.60 -14.93 -9.97
CA GLY A 36 -10.70 -15.91 -9.97
C GLY A 36 -12.10 -15.29 -10.09
N ALA A 37 -12.22 -13.96 -9.93
CA ALA A 37 -13.49 -13.28 -9.89
C ALA A 37 -14.22 -13.32 -11.24
N GLU A 38 -15.55 -13.35 -11.19
CA GLU A 38 -16.42 -13.30 -12.39
C GLU A 38 -16.26 -11.98 -13.15
N ILE A 39 -15.99 -10.88 -12.43
CA ILE A 39 -15.61 -9.59 -12.99
C ILE A 39 -14.22 -9.25 -12.46
N GLN A 40 -13.29 -9.00 -13.38
CA GLN A 40 -11.91 -8.64 -13.11
C GLN A 40 -11.68 -7.19 -13.51
N LEU A 41 -10.89 -6.50 -12.69
CA LEU A 41 -10.44 -5.13 -12.95
C LEU A 41 -8.96 -5.19 -13.29
N PRO A 42 -8.59 -5.30 -14.58
CA PRO A 42 -7.20 -5.36 -14.98
C PRO A 42 -6.50 -4.05 -14.60
N ILE A 43 -5.36 -4.14 -13.94
CA ILE A 43 -4.55 -2.96 -13.61
C ILE A 43 -3.83 -2.52 -14.87
N GLU A 44 -4.05 -1.28 -15.31
CA GLU A 44 -3.36 -0.66 -16.44
C GLU A 44 -2.05 -0.02 -15.99
N SER A 45 -2.10 0.75 -14.89
CA SER A 45 -0.91 1.34 -14.30
C SER A 45 -1.06 1.53 -12.79
N MET A 46 0.07 1.68 -12.10
CA MET A 46 0.11 1.94 -10.67
C MET A 46 1.26 2.89 -10.34
N THR A 47 0.99 3.85 -9.47
CA THR A 47 1.97 4.78 -8.92
C THR A 47 2.05 4.59 -7.41
N VAL A 48 3.26 4.41 -6.90
CA VAL A 48 3.53 4.26 -5.47
C VAL A 48 4.39 5.43 -5.01
N GLU A 49 3.95 6.10 -3.95
CA GLU A 49 4.70 7.17 -3.28
C GLU A 49 5.05 6.73 -1.86
N LEU A 50 6.37 6.62 -1.60
CA LEU A 50 6.91 6.24 -0.30
C LEU A 50 7.68 7.40 0.31
N THR A 51 7.30 7.80 1.52
CA THR A 51 8.13 8.69 2.35
C THR A 51 9.26 7.88 2.98
N VAL A 52 10.51 8.31 2.76
CA VAL A 52 11.70 7.67 3.32
C VAL A 52 12.50 8.62 4.20
N THR A 53 13.11 8.08 5.25
CA THR A 53 14.02 8.80 6.14
C THR A 53 15.45 8.28 5.94
N ALA A 54 16.39 9.19 5.71
CA ALA A 54 17.81 8.86 5.72
C ALA A 54 18.26 8.57 7.15
N THR A 55 19.01 7.48 7.34
CA THR A 55 19.48 7.00 8.63
C THR A 55 20.97 6.75 8.59
N ARG A 56 21.63 6.93 9.73
CA ARG A 56 23.02 6.54 9.96
C ARG A 56 23.09 5.78 11.28
N SER A 57 23.66 4.58 11.24
CA SER A 57 23.80 3.71 12.41
C SER A 57 25.08 4.01 13.20
N ALA A 58 25.16 3.50 14.43
CA ALA A 58 26.31 3.69 15.31
C ALA A 58 27.60 3.06 14.78
N ASP A 59 27.51 2.01 13.95
CA ASP A 59 28.61 1.40 13.21
C ASP A 59 28.97 2.15 11.91
N GLY A 60 28.37 3.32 11.68
CA GLY A 60 28.72 4.23 10.58
C GLY A 60 28.03 3.96 9.24
N ARG A 61 27.18 2.93 9.14
CA ARG A 61 26.45 2.61 7.90
C ARG A 61 25.34 3.61 7.67
N ALA A 62 25.18 4.05 6.42
CA ALA A 62 24.06 4.88 5.99
C ALA A 62 23.01 4.02 5.28
N GLY A 63 21.74 4.40 5.41
CA GLY A 63 20.64 3.71 4.73
C GLY A 63 19.33 4.50 4.77
N PHE A 64 18.31 3.97 4.12
CA PHE A 64 16.96 4.56 4.10
C PHE A 64 15.97 3.65 4.81
N LYS A 65 15.08 4.25 5.60
CA LYS A 65 13.97 3.56 6.26
C LYS A 65 12.63 4.15 5.84
N VAL A 66 11.63 3.30 5.73
CA VAL A 66 10.22 3.68 5.59
C VAL A 66 9.60 3.63 6.99
N PRO A 67 9.07 4.73 7.53
CA PRO A 67 8.50 4.75 8.87
C PRO A 67 7.21 3.92 8.92
N LEU A 68 7.08 3.09 9.96
CA LEU A 68 5.84 2.40 10.31
C LEU A 68 5.13 3.25 11.36
N VAL A 69 4.03 3.89 10.99
CA VAL A 69 3.15 4.50 11.99
C VAL A 69 2.10 3.45 12.35
N PRO A 70 2.09 2.92 13.58
CA PRO A 70 1.03 2.03 14.00
C PRO A 70 -0.28 2.80 13.93
N VAL A 71 -1.19 2.33 13.08
CA VAL A 71 -2.58 2.80 13.09
C VAL A 71 -3.25 2.07 14.25
N GLU A 72 -3.40 2.75 15.39
CA GLU A 72 -4.27 2.26 16.47
C GLU A 72 -5.73 2.33 15.98
N LEU A 73 -6.18 1.28 15.29
CA LEU A 73 -7.60 1.05 15.00
C LEU A 73 -8.27 0.58 16.31
N GLY A 74 -8.43 1.48 17.28
CA GLY A 74 -8.97 1.14 18.59
C GLY A 74 -9.65 2.32 19.29
N GLY A 75 -10.98 2.39 19.20
CA GLY A 75 -11.85 3.07 20.17
C GLY A 75 -11.83 4.61 20.18
N GLY A 76 -12.57 5.23 19.25
CA GLY A 76 -13.10 6.59 19.44
C GLY A 76 -12.23 7.74 18.90
N GLY A 77 -12.66 8.30 17.78
CA GLY A 77 -12.58 9.75 17.55
C GLY A 77 -11.28 10.38 17.05
N SER A 78 -10.13 9.70 17.03
CA SER A 78 -8.91 10.28 16.42
C SER A 78 -8.59 9.63 15.08
N ARG A 79 -8.87 10.34 13.98
CA ARG A 79 -8.22 10.05 12.70
C ARG A 79 -6.77 10.53 12.82
N GLN A 80 -5.91 9.71 13.41
CA GLN A 80 -4.48 9.98 13.41
C GLN A 80 -3.99 9.87 11.97
N ARG A 81 -3.47 10.98 11.42
CA ARG A 81 -2.76 10.97 10.14
C ARG A 81 -1.54 10.07 10.32
N ALA A 82 -1.65 8.81 9.93
CA ALA A 82 -0.48 8.00 9.68
C ALA A 82 0.38 8.73 8.63
N ASN A 83 1.69 8.47 8.58
CA ASN A 83 2.44 8.78 7.37
C ASN A 83 1.82 7.92 6.26
N GLU A 84 0.79 8.46 5.59
CA GLU A 84 -0.02 7.78 4.59
C GLU A 84 0.89 7.54 3.38
N GLN A 85 1.39 6.33 3.23
CA GLN A 85 1.97 5.87 1.97
C GLN A 85 0.84 5.84 0.95
N LYS A 86 1.06 6.46 -0.22
CA LYS A 86 0.01 6.58 -1.23
C LYS A 86 0.24 5.58 -2.35
N VAL A 87 -0.77 4.77 -2.62
CA VAL A 87 -0.83 3.91 -3.81
C VAL A 87 -2.01 4.37 -4.66
N THR A 88 -1.71 4.81 -5.88
CA THR A 88 -2.73 5.13 -6.88
C THR A 88 -2.74 4.01 -7.91
N VAL A 89 -3.90 3.41 -8.15
CA VAL A 89 -4.10 2.35 -9.14
C VAL A 89 -5.04 2.86 -10.21
N VAL A 90 -4.66 2.67 -11.47
CA VAL A 90 -5.52 2.90 -12.64
C VAL A 90 -5.92 1.53 -13.17
N PHE A 91 -7.23 1.27 -13.18
CA PHE A 91 -7.79 0.06 -13.76
C PHE A 91 -8.22 0.34 -15.21
N GLY A 92 -8.05 -0.65 -16.07
CA GLY A 92 -8.70 -0.71 -17.36
C GLY A 92 -10.19 -1.03 -17.22
N GLY A 93 -10.87 -1.19 -18.36
CA GLY A 93 -12.26 -1.62 -18.40
C GLY A 93 -12.45 -2.99 -17.73
N PRO A 94 -13.59 -3.23 -17.05
CA PRO A 94 -13.88 -4.50 -16.43
C PRO A 94 -13.98 -5.61 -17.47
N VAL A 95 -13.44 -6.78 -17.15
CA VAL A 95 -13.47 -7.96 -18.02
C VAL A 95 -14.01 -9.17 -17.26
N ASP A 96 -14.53 -10.16 -17.98
CA ASP A 96 -14.92 -11.44 -17.39
C ASP A 96 -13.72 -12.36 -17.18
N ARG A 97 -13.95 -13.59 -16.72
CA ARG A 97 -12.90 -14.60 -16.54
C ARG A 97 -12.15 -14.95 -17.83
N SER A 98 -12.77 -14.78 -18.99
CA SER A 98 -12.15 -15.02 -20.31
C SER A 98 -11.39 -13.80 -20.84
N GLY A 99 -11.42 -12.68 -20.10
CA GLY A 99 -10.80 -11.42 -20.49
C GLY A 99 -11.65 -10.60 -21.46
N LEU A 100 -12.92 -10.95 -21.67
CA LEU A 100 -13.83 -10.20 -22.53
C LEU A 100 -14.43 -9.02 -21.76
N PRO A 101 -14.52 -7.82 -22.36
CA PRO A 101 -15.11 -6.66 -21.71
C PRO A 101 -16.52 -6.92 -21.21
N VAL A 102 -16.80 -6.57 -19.96
CA VAL A 102 -18.13 -6.63 -19.36
C VAL A 102 -18.78 -5.26 -19.44
N LYS A 103 -20.03 -5.21 -19.91
CA LYS A 103 -20.80 -3.98 -19.95
C LYS A 103 -21.27 -3.63 -18.53
N VAL A 104 -20.72 -2.56 -17.96
CA VAL A 104 -21.05 -2.08 -16.60
C VAL A 104 -22.00 -0.88 -16.58
N ALA A 105 -22.36 -0.33 -17.75
CA ALA A 105 -23.36 0.73 -17.87
C ALA A 105 -24.61 0.23 -18.62
N GLY A 106 -25.77 0.37 -17.98
CA GLY A 106 -27.03 0.65 -18.68
C GLY A 106 -26.97 2.04 -19.29
N MET A 107 -27.74 2.29 -20.35
CA MET A 107 -27.83 3.57 -21.04
C MET A 107 -28.00 4.75 -20.07
N ASP A 108 -27.10 5.73 -20.16
CA ASP A 108 -27.43 7.15 -20.01
C ASP A 108 -27.05 7.83 -21.33
N ASP A 109 -27.85 7.56 -22.36
CA ASP A 109 -27.91 8.36 -23.59
C ASP A 109 -29.26 9.09 -23.58
N GLU A 110 -29.41 10.02 -22.62
CA GLU A 110 -30.44 11.06 -22.51
C GLU A 110 -30.03 11.85 -21.25
N LEU A 111 -29.54 13.08 -21.33
CA LEU A 111 -30.33 14.28 -21.60
C LEU A 111 -29.46 15.32 -22.33
N LYS A 112 -29.88 15.68 -23.55
CA LYS A 112 -29.63 17.02 -24.09
C LYS A 112 -30.72 17.93 -23.53
N ASP A 113 -30.33 19.04 -22.94
CA ASP A 113 -31.06 20.31 -23.00
C ASP A 113 -30.05 21.44 -23.23
#